data_AF-A0A948MLU2-F1
#
_entry.id   AF-A0A948MLU2-F1
#
_cell.length_a   1.000
_cell.length_b   1.000
_cell.length_c   1.000
_cell.angle_alpha   90.00
_cell.angle_beta   90.00
_cell.angle_gamma   90.00
#
_symmetry.space_group_name_H-M   'P 1'
#
loop_
_entity.id
_entity.type
_entity.pdbx_description
1 polymer ?
#
loop_
_entity_poly.entity_id
_entity_poly.type
_entity_poly.pdbx_seq_one_letter_code
_entity_poly.pdbx_strand_id
1 'polypeptide(L)'
;RVIEPLITLAKIDSVANRRLAFARTRDKEVVGLLFNVLGPRYNVRPGGYTRILKCGFRAGDNAPMAYIELVDRPEVGALPVEETAAE
;
A
#
# COMPACT_ATOMS: atom_id res chain seq x y z
N ARG A 1 7.88 -5.93 -8.05
CA ARG A 1 8.01 -7.42 -8.05
C ARG A 1 7.44 -8.08 -6.80
N VAL A 2 7.75 -7.63 -5.59
CA VAL A 2 7.22 -8.28 -4.36
C VAL A 2 5.85 -7.73 -3.96
N ILE A 3 5.70 -6.41 -3.96
CA ILE A 3 4.48 -5.72 -3.49
C ILE A 3 3.30 -5.94 -4.44
N GLU A 4 3.50 -5.77 -5.75
CA GLU A 4 2.39 -5.86 -6.72
C GLU A 4 1.67 -7.22 -6.72
N PRO A 5 2.35 -8.38 -6.70
CA PRO A 5 1.66 -9.66 -6.58
C PRO A 5 0.89 -9.84 -5.28
N LEU A 6 1.31 -9.20 -4.17
CA LEU A 6 0.57 -9.24 -2.91
C LEU A 6 -0.74 -8.46 -3.01
N ILE A 7 -0.72 -7.30 -3.69
CA ILE A 7 -1.93 -6.51 -3.96
C ILE A 7 -2.87 -7.27 -4.91
N THR A 8 -2.33 -7.90 -5.95
CA THR A 8 -3.12 -8.76 -6.87
C THR A 8 -3.75 -9.92 -6.11
N LEU A 9 -3.02 -10.59 -5.23
CA LEU A 9 -3.55 -11.66 -4.38
C LEU A 9 -4.70 -11.16 -3.48
N ALA A 10 -4.56 -9.94 -2.95
CA ALA A 10 -5.52 -9.34 -2.05
C ALA A 10 -6.85 -8.94 -2.70
N LYS A 11 -6.95 -8.94 -4.04
CA LYS A 11 -8.22 -8.70 -4.76
C LYS A 11 -9.26 -9.78 -4.51
N ILE A 12 -8.82 -11.02 -4.28
CA ILE A 12 -9.69 -12.16 -4.02
C ILE A 12 -9.51 -12.57 -2.57
N ASP A 13 -10.48 -12.24 -1.73
CA ASP A 13 -10.43 -12.62 -0.32
C ASP A 13 -10.78 -14.10 -0.15
N SER A 14 -9.81 -14.86 0.36
CA SER A 14 -10.00 -16.25 0.75
C SER A 14 -9.06 -16.60 1.89
N VAL A 15 -9.43 -17.60 2.70
CA VAL A 15 -8.59 -18.08 3.81
C VAL A 15 -7.23 -18.57 3.30
N ALA A 16 -7.19 -19.23 2.14
CA ALA A 16 -5.95 -19.67 1.52
C ALA A 16 -5.06 -18.48 1.12
N ASN A 17 -5.63 -17.45 0.49
CA ASN A 17 -4.90 -16.26 0.08
C ASN A 17 -4.38 -15.46 1.27
N ARG A 18 -5.17 -15.31 2.34
CA ARG A 18 -4.72 -14.65 3.57
C ARG A 18 -3.55 -15.40 4.22
N ARG A 19 -3.61 -16.74 4.27
CA ARG A 19 -2.50 -17.57 4.78
C ARG A 19 -1.25 -17.44 3.91
N LEU A 20 -1.40 -17.42 2.59
CA LEU A 20 -0.29 -17.24 1.65
C LEU A 20 0.35 -15.85 1.76
N ALA A 21 -0.46 -14.80 1.92
CA ALA A 21 0.03 -13.45 2.18
C ALA A 21 0.81 -13.40 3.50
N PHE A 22 0.25 -13.98 4.56
CA PHE A 22 0.90 -14.05 5.87
C PHE A 22 2.23 -14.82 5.84
N ALA A 23 2.32 -15.91 5.07
CA ALA A 23 3.57 -16.64 4.91
C ALA A 23 4.70 -15.78 4.30
N ARG A 24 4.34 -14.77 3.49
CA ARG A 24 5.29 -13.86 2.83
C ARG A 24 5.62 -12.62 3.65
N THR A 25 4.63 -12.01 4.31
CA THR A 25 4.82 -10.78 5.09
C THR A 25 5.18 -11.03 6.55
N ARG A 26 4.71 -12.15 7.12
CA ARG A 26 4.81 -12.51 8.55
C ARG A 26 4.22 -11.48 9.51
N ASP A 27 3.32 -10.65 9.00
CA ASP A 27 2.68 -9.57 9.75
C ASP A 27 1.16 -9.63 9.53
N LYS A 28 0.41 -9.70 10.63
CA LYS A 28 -1.04 -9.81 10.63
C LYS A 28 -1.71 -8.48 10.28
N GLU A 29 -1.15 -7.35 10.70
CA GLU A 29 -1.72 -6.03 10.45
C GLU A 29 -1.61 -5.68 8.96
N VAL A 30 -0.45 -5.97 8.37
CA VAL A 30 -0.23 -5.79 6.93
C VAL A 30 -1.19 -6.65 6.10
N VAL A 31 -1.43 -7.90 6.52
CA VAL A 31 -2.43 -8.77 5.85
C VAL A 31 -3.83 -8.19 6.00
N GLY A 32 -4.19 -7.67 7.17
CA GLY A 32 -5.47 -6.96 7.37
C GLY A 32 -5.62 -5.79 6.40
N LEU A 33 -4.60 -4.92 6.30
CA LEU A 33 -4.61 -3.76 5.41
C LEU A 33 -4.71 -4.16 3.93
N LEU A 34 -3.97 -5.21 3.52
CA LEU A 34 -3.97 -5.71 2.15
C LEU A 34 -5.37 -6.11 1.69
N PHE A 35 -6.05 -6.97 2.46
CA PHE A 35 -7.35 -7.51 2.04
C PHE A 35 -8.53 -6.57 2.33
N ASN A 36 -8.47 -5.78 3.41
CA ASN A 36 -9.60 -4.93 3.80
C ASN A 36 -9.60 -3.57 3.09
N VAL A 37 -8.41 -3.03 2.76
CA VAL A 37 -8.29 -1.67 2.19
C VAL A 37 -7.74 -1.70 0.77
N LEU A 38 -6.59 -2.35 0.54
CA LEU A 38 -5.89 -2.24 -0.74
C LEU A 38 -6.52 -3.12 -1.85
N GLY A 39 -6.98 -4.31 -1.51
CA GLY A 39 -7.66 -5.23 -2.44
C GLY A 39 -8.90 -4.59 -3.09
N PRO A 40 -9.87 -4.09 -2.29
CA PRO A 40 -11.02 -3.36 -2.82
C PRO A 40 -10.63 -2.10 -3.60
N ARG A 41 -9.67 -1.31 -3.10
CA ARG A 41 -9.22 -0.06 -3.74
C ARG A 41 -8.71 -0.29 -5.17
N TYR A 42 -7.96 -1.36 -5.40
CA TYR A 42 -7.35 -1.61 -6.72
C TYR A 42 -8.05 -2.69 -7.53
N ASN A 43 -9.27 -3.08 -7.17
CA ASN A 43 -9.95 -4.21 -7.81
C ASN A 43 -10.07 -4.04 -9.34
N VAL A 44 -10.45 -2.84 -9.79
CA VAL A 44 -10.65 -2.49 -11.21
C VAL A 44 -9.33 -2.30 -11.99
N ARG A 45 -8.21 -2.05 -11.32
CA ARG A 45 -6.93 -1.70 -11.96
C ARG A 45 -6.13 -2.95 -12.37
N PRO A 46 -5.79 -3.17 -13.66
CA PRO A 46 -4.99 -4.33 -14.07
C PRO A 46 -3.48 -4.08 -13.92
N GLY A 47 -2.98 -4.04 -12.68
CA GLY A 47 -1.54 -3.88 -12.37
C GLY A 47 -1.05 -2.44 -12.28
N GLY A 48 0.24 -2.25 -11.92
CA GLY A 48 0.83 -0.92 -11.77
C GLY A 48 0.31 -0.17 -10.53
N TYR A 49 0.28 -0.85 -9.38
CA TYR A 49 -0.24 -0.29 -8.12
C TYR A 49 0.76 0.64 -7.41
N THR A 50 2.03 0.63 -7.85
CA THR A 50 3.11 1.42 -7.25
C THR A 50 3.70 2.38 -8.26
N ARG A 51 4.06 3.58 -7.81
CA ARG A 51 4.81 4.59 -8.57
C ARG A 51 6.18 4.81 -7.93
N ILE A 52 7.21 5.00 -8.75
CA ILE A 52 8.58 5.30 -8.31
C ILE A 52 8.93 6.73 -8.72
N LEU A 53 9.38 7.55 -7.76
CA LEU A 53 9.80 8.93 -7.95
C LEU A 53 11.27 9.05 -7.56
N LYS A 54 12.14 9.43 -8.49
CA LYS A 54 13.58 9.59 -8.22
C LYS A 54 13.81 10.84 -7.37
N CYS A 55 14.66 10.75 -6.34
CA CYS A 55 14.92 11.87 -5.41
C CYS A 55 16.41 12.18 -5.21
N GLY A 56 17.19 12.05 -6.27
CA GLY A 56 18.61 12.41 -6.26
C GLY A 56 19.49 11.34 -5.62
N PHE A 57 20.54 11.76 -4.92
CA PHE A 57 21.54 10.88 -4.33
C PHE A 57 21.63 11.05 -2.83
N ARG A 58 21.86 9.96 -2.10
CA ARG A 58 22.03 9.97 -0.65
C ARG A 58 23.36 10.59 -0.28
N ALA A 59 23.33 11.49 0.71
CA ALA A 59 24.53 12.06 1.29
C ALA A 59 25.37 10.99 2.00
N GLY A 60 26.67 10.94 1.72
CA GLY A 60 27.63 10.02 2.34
C GLY A 60 28.11 8.91 1.40
N ASP A 61 27.23 8.32 0.60
CA ASP A 61 27.58 7.21 -0.31
C ASP A 61 27.17 7.44 -1.77
N ASN A 62 26.56 8.58 -2.08
CA ASN A 62 26.08 8.95 -3.41
C ASN A 62 25.16 7.87 -4.03
N ALA A 63 24.42 7.12 -3.21
CA ALA A 63 23.50 6.11 -3.69
C ALA A 63 22.27 6.76 -4.36
N PRO A 64 21.84 6.34 -5.56
CA PRO A 64 20.65 6.89 -6.22
C PRO A 64 19.39 6.50 -5.44
N MET A 65 18.67 7.50 -4.95
CA MET A 65 17.48 7.33 -4.12
C MET A 65 16.19 7.50 -4.92
N ALA A 66 15.14 6.81 -4.47
CA ALA A 66 13.79 6.97 -4.99
C ALA A 66 12.75 6.72 -3.90
N TYR A 67 11.63 7.44 -3.99
CA TYR A 67 10.42 7.15 -3.24
C TYR A 67 9.55 6.15 -4.00
N ILE A 68 8.97 5.20 -3.28
CA ILE A 68 7.93 4.32 -3.79
C ILE A 68 6.62 4.66 -3.09
N GLU A 69 5.57 4.91 -3.88
CA GLU A 69 4.25 5.24 -3.36
C GLU A 69 3.18 4.36 -3.99
N LEU A 70 2.05 4.21 -3.29
CA LEU A 70 0.86 3.59 -3.83
C LEU A 70 0.11 4.60 -4.70
N VAL A 71 -0.35 4.16 -5.86
CA VAL A 71 -1.17 4.96 -6.78
C VAL A 71 -2.54 5.22 -6.13
N ASP A 72 -3.22 6.32 -6.43
CA ASP A 72 -4.55 6.64 -5.85
C ASP A 72 -4.55 6.73 -4.30
N ARG A 73 -3.42 7.10 -3.70
CA ARG A 73 -3.36 7.41 -2.27
C ARG A 73 -4.22 8.66 -2.00
N PRO A 74 -5.19 8.62 -1.07
CA PRO A 74 -5.95 9.82 -0.71
C PRO A 74 -5.00 10.89 -0.14
N GLU A 75 -5.22 12.14 -0.54
CA GLU A 75 -4.46 13.26 0.04
C GLU A 75 -4.88 13.45 1.49
N VAL A 76 -3.88 13.65 2.36
CA VAL A 76 -4.07 13.76 3.81
C VAL A 76 -4.95 14.97 4.19
N GLY A 77 -5.13 15.94 3.28
CA GLY A 77 -5.99 17.12 3.48
C GLY A 77 -7.48 16.93 3.16
N ALA A 78 -7.92 15.76 2.70
CA ALA A 78 -9.32 15.49 2.36
C ALA A 78 -10.11 14.74 3.45
N LEU A 79 -9.52 14.57 4.64
CA LEU A 79 -10.25 14.09 5.81
C LEU A 79 -11.17 15.24 6.29
N PRO A 80 -12.48 15.03 6.49
CA PRO A 80 -13.25 15.96 7.30
C PRO A 80 -12.61 15.92 8.68
N VAL A 81 -11.98 17.03 9.06
CA VAL A 81 -11.62 17.27 10.45
C VAL A 81 -12.96 17.37 11.16
N GLU A 82 -13.37 16.32 11.87
CA GLU A 82 -14.47 16.45 12.82
C GLU A 82 -13.97 17.45 13.87
N GLU A 83 -14.34 18.72 13.70
CA GLU A 83 -14.33 19.70 14.77
C GLU A 83 -15.25 19.15 15.87
N THR A 84 -14.66 18.46 16.84
CA THR A 84 -15.30 18.28 18.13
C THR A 84 -15.44 19.67 18.73
N ALA A 85 -16.64 20.25 18.59
CA ALA A 85 -17.06 21.45 19.28
C ALA A 85 -16.77 21.26 20.77
N ALA A 86 -15.86 22.07 21.30
CA ALA A 86 -15.71 22.26 22.73
C ALA A 86 -16.91 23.07 23.22
N GLU A 87 -17.74 22.45 24.05
CA GLU A 87 -18.55 23.12 25.07
C GLU A 87 -18.03 22.66 26.44
#